data_AF-A0A917L444-F1
#
_entry.id   AF-A0A917L444-F1
#
_cell.length_a   1.000
_cell.length_b   1.000
_cell.length_c   1.000
_cell.angle_alpha   90.00
_cell.angle_beta   90.00
_cell.angle_gamma   90.00
#
_symmetry.space_group_name_H-M   'P 1'
#
loop_
_entity.id
_entity.type
_entity.pdbx_description
1 polymer ?
#
loop_
_entity_poly.entity_id
_entity_poly.type
_entity_poly.pdbx_seq_one_letter_code
_entity_poly.pdbx_strand_id
1 'polypeptide(L)' 'MWMRRQLIEGIRWRTRTGAPWCDVPERYGPWDRVYDLFRRWQRDGSGARIVTHFQAEAGAKGLIT' A
#
# COMPACT_ATOMS: atom_id res chain seq x y z
N MET A 1 13.68 14.39 -5.20
CA MET A 1 12.94 13.37 -5.97
C MET A 1 12.71 12.18 -5.04
N TRP A 2 11.47 11.89 -4.64
CA TRP A 2 11.16 10.80 -3.70
C TRP A 2 11.18 9.46 -4.41
N MET A 3 11.80 8.46 -3.81
CA MET A 3 11.89 7.14 -4.43
C MET A 3 10.57 6.38 -4.22
N ARG A 4 10.09 5.67 -5.25
CA ARG A 4 8.84 4.88 -5.18
C ARG A 4 8.79 3.97 -3.95
N ARG A 5 9.93 3.37 -3.56
CA ARG A 5 10.04 2.53 -2.36
C ARG A 5 9.67 3.28 -1.07
N GLN A 6 10.11 4.53 -0.90
CA GLN A 6 9.81 5.33 0.28
C GLN A 6 8.32 5.65 0.40
N LEU A 7 7.68 6.01 -0.72
CA LEU A 7 6.24 6.28 -0.74
C LEU A 7 5.43 5.02 -0.39
N ILE A 8 5.85 3.86 -0.91
CA ILE A 8 5.23 2.56 -0.58
C ILE A 8 5.40 2.21 0.90
N GLU A 9 6.57 2.48 1.49
CA GLU A 9 6.80 2.32 2.93
C GLU A 9 5.91 3.26 3.75
N GLY A 10 5.67 4.49 3.28
CA GLY A 10 4.69 5.42 3.87
C GLY A 10 3.27 4.88 3.85
N ILE A 11 2.83 4.32 2.71
CA ILE A 11 1.53 3.63 2.60
C ILE A 11 1.45 2.46 3.59
N ARG A 12 2.49 1.61 3.65
CA ARG A 12 2.53 0.46 4.56
C ARG A 12 2.46 0.88 6.02
N TRP A 13 3.21 1.92 6.40
CA TRP A 13 3.20 2.45 7.76
C TRP A 13 1.82 3.00 8.13
N ARG A 14 1.20 3.80 7.24
CA ARG A 14 -0.13 4.35 7.44
C ARG A 14 -1.17 3.26 7.59
N THR A 15 -1.19 2.26 6.70
CA THR A 15 -2.12 1.13 6.76
C THR A 15 -1.98 0.32 8.04
N ARG A 16 -0.76 0.14 8.55
CA ARG A 16 -0.52 -0.57 9.83
C ARG A 16 -0.93 0.25 11.05
N THR A 17 -0.73 1.55 11.02
CA THR A 17 -0.94 2.43 12.19
C THR A 17 -2.38 2.95 12.25
N GLY A 18 -3.09 3.01 11.13
CA GLY A 18 -4.42 3.60 11.03
C GLY A 18 -4.43 5.13 11.17
N ALA A 19 -3.25 5.75 11.23
CA ALA A 19 -3.10 7.19 11.42
C ALA A 19 -3.67 7.99 10.22
N PRO A 20 -4.11 9.24 10.46
CA PRO A 20 -4.41 10.19 9.41
C PRO A 20 -3.26 10.30 8.39
N TRP A 21 -3.59 10.56 7.12
CA TRP A 21 -2.55 10.74 6.09
C TRP A 21 -1.61 11.90 6.41
N CYS A 22 -2.11 12.98 7.02
CA CYS A 22 -1.31 14.14 7.40
C CYS A 22 -0.18 13.81 8.40
N ASP A 23 -0.35 12.74 9.18
CA ASP A 23 0.62 12.31 10.21
C ASP A 23 1.67 11.33 9.65
N VAL A 24 1.68 11.09 8.33
CA VAL A 24 2.72 10.25 7.73
C VAL A 24 4.08 10.92 7.91
N PRO A 25 5.05 10.22 8.54
CA PRO A 25 6.36 10.78 8.79
C PRO A 25 7.06 11.20 7.49
N GLU A 26 7.61 12.40 7.48
CA GLU A 26 8.25 13.01 6.30
C GLU A 26 9.43 12.19 5.73
N ARG A 27 10.00 11.28 6.53
CA ARG A 27 11.01 10.31 6.07
C ARG A 27 10.53 9.42 4.92
N TYR A 28 9.21 9.25 4.77
CA TYR A 28 8.59 8.49 3.68
C TYR A 28 8.28 9.34 2.46
N GLY A 29 8.47 10.65 2.55
CA GLY A 29 8.01 11.63 1.59
C GLY A 29 6.75 12.36 2.06
N PRO A 30 6.35 13.39 1.29
CA PRO A 30 5.22 14.22 1.63
C PRO A 30 3.93 13.40 1.48
N TRP A 31 3.04 13.58 2.45
CA TRP A 31 1.86 12.75 2.62
C TRP A 31 0.90 12.81 1.42
N ASP A 32 0.89 13.93 0.68
CA ASP A 32 0.12 14.14 -0.54
C ASP A 32 0.51 13.15 -1.64
N ARG A 33 1.81 12.93 -1.84
CA ARG A 33 2.35 11.97 -2.83
C ARG A 33 2.09 10.53 -2.42
N VAL A 34 2.20 10.24 -1.13
CA VAL A 34 1.87 8.92 -0.55
C VAL A 34 0.38 8.63 -0.77
N TYR A 35 -0.48 9.61 -0.49
CA TYR A 35 -1.91 9.51 -0.69
C TYR A 35 -2.30 9.40 -2.17
N ASP A 36 -1.69 10.19 -3.06
CA ASP A 36 -1.94 10.12 -4.50
C ASP A 36 -1.57 8.77 -5.09
N LEU A 37 -0.44 8.20 -4.66
CA LEU A 37 -0.02 6.86 -5.06
C LEU A 37 -1.04 5.81 -4.58
N PHE A 38 -1.45 5.89 -3.31
CA PHE A 38 -2.47 5.00 -2.76
C PHE A 38 -3.80 5.12 -3.51
N ARG A 39 -4.26 6.35 -3.78
CA ARG A 39 -5.50 6.63 -4.49
C ARG A 39 -5.46 6.11 -5.93
N ARG A 40 -4.33 6.24 -6.63
CA ARG A 40 -4.12 5.65 -7.96
C ARG A 40 -4.21 4.12 -7.90
N TRP A 41 -3.54 3.48 -6.94
CA TRP A 41 -3.62 2.03 -6.75
C TRP A 41 -5.04 1.51 -6.47
N GLN A 42 -5.82 2.25 -5.69
CA GLN A 42 -7.22 1.93 -5.42
C GLN A 42 -8.09 2.06 -6.69
N ARG A 43 -7.83 3.06 -7.54
CA ARG A 43 -8.57 3.30 -8.78
C ARG A 43 -8.19 2.36 -9.91
N ASP A 44 -6.90 2.04 -10.03
CA ASP A 44 -6.35 1.20 -11.08
C ASP A 44 -6.60 -0.30 -10.82
N GLY A 45 -7.27 -0.65 -9.71
CA GLY A 45 -7.51 -2.03 -9.31
C GLY A 45 -6.22 -2.80 -8.98
N SER A 46 -5.11 -2.11 -8.78
CA SER A 46 -3.82 -2.73 -8.46
C SER A 46 -3.88 -3.44 -7.11
N GLY A 47 -4.62 -2.91 -6.14
CA GLY A 47 -4.93 -3.59 -4.88
C GLY A 47 -5.66 -4.91 -5.09
N ALA A 48 -6.64 -4.96 -5.99
CA ALA A 48 -7.36 -6.18 -6.33
C ALA A 48 -6.43 -7.20 -7.02
N ARG A 49 -5.58 -6.78 -7.95
CA ARG A 49 -4.64 -7.68 -8.64
C ARG A 49 -3.60 -8.28 -7.69
N ILE A 50 -3.08 -7.49 -6.76
CA ILE A 50 -2.12 -7.96 -5.75
C ILE A 50 -2.83 -8.93 -4.79
N VAL A 51 -4.02 -8.58 -4.29
CA VAL A 51 -4.79 -9.47 -3.41
C VAL A 51 -5.18 -10.76 -4.11
N THR A 52 -5.64 -10.72 -5.37
CA THR A 52 -5.93 -11.92 -6.17
C THR A 52 -4.69 -12.77 -6.38
N HIS A 53 -3.52 -12.18 -6.64
CA HIS A 53 -2.26 -12.93 -6.75
C HIS A 53 -1.89 -13.60 -5.43
N PHE A 54 -1.94 -12.88 -4.31
CA PHE A 54 -1.66 -13.46 -2.99
C PHE A 54 -2.70 -14.51 -2.58
N GLN A 55 -3.98 -14.33 -2.92
CA GLN A 55 -5.03 -15.33 -2.70
C GLN A 55 -4.83 -16.56 -3.58
N ALA A 56 -4.37 -16.40 -4.83
CA ALA A 56 -4.02 -17.53 -5.70
C ALA A 56 -2.82 -18.32 -5.15
N GLU A 57 -1.79 -17.64 -4.65
CA GLU A 57 -0.65 -18.29 -3.99
C GLU A 57 -1.02 -18.93 -2.64
N ALA A 58 -1.91 -18.32 -1.87
CA ALA A 58 -2.43 -18.89 -0.62
C ALA A 58 -3.35 -20.09 -0.86
N GLY A 59 -4.17 -20.05 -1.92
CA GLY A 59 -4.97 -21.17 -2.40
C GLY A 59 -4.11 -22.34 -2.87
N ALA A 60 -3.00 -22.06 -3.56
CA ALA A 60 -2.02 -23.07 -3.96
C ALA A 60 -1.27 -23.73 -2.78
N LYS A 61 -1.25 -23.09 -1.61
CA LYS A 61 -0.65 -23.64 -0.37
C LYS A 61 -1.65 -24.37 0.54
N GLY A 62 -2.93 -24.48 0.16
CA GLY A 62 -3.91 -25.31 0.87
C GLY A 62 -4.14 -24.94 2.34
N LEU A 63 -3.99 -23.67 2.71
CA LEU A 63 -4.05 -23.19 4.10
C LEU A 63 -5.34 -22.40 4.43
N ILE A 64 -6.44 -22.72 3.76
CA ILE A 64 -7.76 -22.20 4.12
C ILE A 64 -8.76 -23.36 4.05
N THR A 65 -8.89 -24.08 5.17
CA THR A 65 -10.10 -24.82 5.53
C THR A 65 -10.78 -24.14 6.70
#